data_AF-A0A7C3X6H3-F1
#
_entry.id   AF-A0A7C3X6H3-F1
#
_cell.length_a   1.000
_cell.length_b   1.000
_cell.length_c   1.000
_cell.angle_alpha   90.00
_cell.angle_beta   90.00
_cell.angle_gamma   90.00
#
_symmetry.space_group_name_H-M   'P 1'
#
loop_
_entity.id
_entity.type
_entity.pdbx_description
1 polymer ?
#
loop_
_entity_poly.entity_id
_entity_poly.type
_entity_poly.pdbx_seq_one_letter_code
_entity_poly.pdbx_strand_id
1 'polypeptide(L)'
;MIRYDFRERLRFSQGHDERGVRAILLNRIPSAVAIMRANGTDDRNGTDYWVARNDPLPALSVDVKVREEDFAARSGPSRADDLALEIWSDLERRVIGWTRDERKRTDYVLWFWADTARFVLVPFHPLCHVFRRRWAEWAQTYRTAIQDSGTWRSECVFVPRFVVLSAITQSWACGRGRDTLHGRKEMKR
;
A
#
# COMPACT_ATOMS: atom_id res chain seq x y z
N MET A 1 -7.53 -26.46 -3.18
CA MET A 1 -7.61 -25.25 -2.33
C MET A 1 -6.35 -25.22 -1.49
N ILE A 2 -5.39 -24.35 -1.80
CA ILE A 2 -4.13 -24.26 -1.05
C ILE A 2 -4.41 -23.39 0.18
N ARG A 3 -4.40 -24.01 1.37
CA ARG A 3 -4.46 -23.31 2.65
C ARG A 3 -3.02 -23.05 3.09
N TYR A 4 -2.69 -21.78 3.33
CA TYR A 4 -1.39 -21.39 3.88
C TYR A 4 -1.54 -21.14 5.38
N ASP A 5 -0.57 -21.59 6.19
CA ASP A 5 -0.56 -21.36 7.63
C ASP A 5 -0.28 -19.87 7.93
N PHE A 6 -1.08 -19.27 8.80
CA PHE A 6 -0.91 -17.91 9.28
C PHE A 6 0.47 -17.70 9.92
N ARG A 7 1.02 -18.71 10.62
CA ARG A 7 2.34 -18.61 11.26
C ARG A 7 3.47 -18.60 10.23
N GLU A 8 3.33 -19.33 9.13
CA GLU A 8 4.30 -19.30 8.02
C GLU A 8 4.29 -17.93 7.34
N ARG A 9 3.11 -17.36 7.06
CA ARG A 9 3.01 -16.01 6.45
C ARG A 9 3.45 -14.88 7.38
N LEU A 10 3.25 -15.03 8.69
CA LEU A 10 3.72 -14.05 9.68
C LEU A 10 5.24 -14.08 9.85
N ARG A 11 5.85 -15.27 9.90
CA ARG A 11 7.33 -15.40 9.87
C ARG A 11 7.90 -14.88 8.56
N PHE A 12 7.19 -15.08 7.46
CA PHE A 12 7.55 -14.56 6.15
C PHE A 12 7.56 -13.01 6.12
N SER A 13 6.51 -12.36 6.63
CA SER A 13 6.48 -10.89 6.71
C SER A 13 7.53 -10.34 7.68
N GLN A 14 7.98 -11.15 8.66
CA GLN A 14 8.94 -10.71 9.66
C GLN A 14 10.41 -10.88 9.27
N GLY A 15 10.74 -11.76 8.31
CA GLY A 15 12.12 -12.23 8.08
C GLY A 15 12.72 -12.02 6.67
N HIS A 16 11.95 -11.64 5.65
CA HIS A 16 12.50 -11.59 4.28
C HIS A 16 13.07 -10.22 3.86
N ASP A 17 14.34 -10.27 3.44
CA ASP A 17 15.15 -9.22 2.80
C ASP A 17 15.04 -7.80 3.37
N GLU A 18 15.21 -7.70 4.69
CA GLU A 18 15.40 -6.42 5.38
C GLU A 18 16.49 -5.56 4.69
N ARG A 19 17.54 -6.19 4.16
CA ARG A 19 18.64 -5.49 3.48
C ARG A 19 18.17 -4.83 2.18
N GLY A 20 17.44 -5.55 1.32
CA GLY A 20 16.88 -5.03 0.07
C GLY A 20 15.90 -3.89 0.32
N VAL A 21 14.98 -4.06 1.27
CA VAL A 21 14.01 -3.00 1.66
C VAL A 21 14.75 -1.76 2.15
N ARG A 22 15.70 -1.89 3.08
CA ARG A 22 16.47 -0.75 3.60
C ARG A 22 17.26 -0.06 2.51
N ALA A 23 17.89 -0.81 1.61
CA ALA A 23 18.63 -0.24 0.47
C ALA A 23 17.71 0.53 -0.48
N ILE A 24 16.51 0.01 -0.78
CA ILE A 24 15.54 0.72 -1.61
C ILE A 24 15.12 2.03 -0.95
N LEU A 25 14.76 2.00 0.33
CA LEU A 25 14.27 3.19 1.03
C LEU A 25 15.36 4.27 1.15
N LEU A 26 16.60 3.89 1.46
CA LEU A 26 17.74 4.84 1.48
C LEU A 26 17.97 5.48 0.11
N ASN A 27 17.88 4.70 -0.98
CA ASN A 27 18.19 5.19 -2.32
C ASN A 27 17.04 5.97 -2.98
N ARG A 28 15.79 5.70 -2.59
CA ARG A 28 14.59 6.25 -3.27
C ARG A 28 13.93 7.39 -2.52
N ILE A 29 14.13 7.51 -1.22
CA ILE A 29 13.58 8.61 -0.44
C ILE A 29 14.62 9.72 -0.36
N PRO A 30 14.34 10.92 -0.91
CA PRO A 30 15.26 12.04 -0.82
C PRO A 30 15.59 12.38 0.63
N SER A 31 16.86 12.69 0.87
CA SER A 31 17.41 13.04 2.18
C SER A 31 17.30 11.95 3.24
N ALA A 32 17.04 10.70 2.88
CA ALA A 32 17.07 9.58 3.81
C ALA A 32 18.50 9.36 4.33
N VAL A 33 18.64 9.23 5.65
CA VAL A 33 19.95 9.00 6.31
C VAL A 33 20.00 7.71 7.12
N ALA A 34 18.85 7.22 7.58
CA ALA A 34 18.76 5.96 8.30
C ALA A 34 17.39 5.33 8.13
N ILE A 35 17.36 4.00 8.19
CA ILE A 35 16.13 3.19 8.16
C ILE A 35 16.05 2.40 9.45
N MET A 36 14.94 2.55 10.16
CA MET A 36 14.68 1.93 11.45
C MET A 36 13.42 1.08 11.31
N ARG A 37 13.47 -0.17 11.80
CA ARG A 37 12.27 -0.98 11.89
C ARG A 37 11.34 -0.40 12.96
N ALA A 38 10.06 -0.37 12.68
CA ALA A 38 9.06 0.10 13.63
C ALA A 38 8.92 -0.86 14.81
N ASN A 39 8.51 -0.32 15.96
CA ASN A 39 8.14 -1.15 17.11
C ASN A 39 6.72 -1.73 16.92
N GLY A 40 6.31 -2.67 17.79
CA GLY A 40 5.00 -3.32 17.66
C GLY A 40 3.78 -2.41 17.86
N THR A 41 3.94 -1.22 18.44
CA THR A 41 2.85 -0.24 18.55
C THR A 41 2.68 0.53 17.24
N ASP A 42 3.79 0.95 16.63
CA ASP A 42 3.81 1.65 15.35
C ASP A 42 3.35 0.75 14.19
N ASP A 43 3.73 -0.53 14.23
CA ASP A 43 3.32 -1.59 13.30
C ASP A 43 1.80 -1.70 13.19
N ARG A 44 1.10 -1.76 14.34
CA ARG A 44 -0.37 -1.80 14.39
C ARG A 44 -1.03 -0.57 13.77
N ASN A 45 -0.30 0.55 13.72
CA ASN A 45 -0.74 1.80 13.11
C ASN A 45 -0.34 1.93 11.63
N GLY A 46 0.21 0.87 11.03
CA GLY A 46 0.58 0.80 9.61
C GLY A 46 1.98 1.30 9.29
N THR A 47 2.92 1.20 10.23
CA THR A 47 4.32 1.58 10.00
C THR A 47 5.21 0.36 10.18
N ASP A 48 5.79 -0.15 9.11
CA ASP A 48 6.81 -1.22 9.18
C ASP A 48 8.22 -0.64 9.38
N TYR A 49 8.49 0.51 8.74
CA TYR A 49 9.75 1.21 8.81
C TYR A 49 9.57 2.72 8.99
N TRP A 50 10.46 3.29 9.78
CA TRP A 50 10.72 4.73 9.84
C TRP A 50 11.96 5.07 9.01
N VAL A 51 11.80 6.07 8.15
CA VAL A 51 12.87 6.63 7.32
C VAL A 51 13.26 7.97 7.91
N ALA A 52 14.37 8.00 8.64
CA ALA A 52 14.94 9.23 9.15
C ALA A 52 15.49 10.07 7.99
N ARG A 53 15.24 11.37 8.04
CA ARG A 53 15.72 12.33 7.03
C ARG A 53 16.58 13.41 7.67
N ASN A 54 17.39 14.09 6.85
CA ASN A 54 18.16 15.26 7.29
C ASN A 54 17.23 16.34 7.89
N ASP A 55 17.66 16.94 9.00
CA ASP A 55 17.02 18.11 9.63
C ASP A 55 16.83 19.24 8.59
N PRO A 56 15.65 19.90 8.52
CA PRO A 56 14.48 19.82 9.40
C PRO A 56 13.36 18.90 8.92
N LEU A 57 13.66 17.96 8.02
CA LEU A 57 12.64 17.11 7.43
C LEU A 57 12.16 16.06 8.44
N PRO A 58 10.84 15.92 8.67
CA PRO A 58 10.32 14.90 9.58
C PRO A 58 10.60 13.49 9.04
N ALA A 59 10.66 12.49 9.91
CA ALA A 59 10.74 11.10 9.48
C ALA A 59 9.49 10.68 8.69
N LEU A 60 9.68 9.77 7.74
CA LEU A 60 8.59 9.18 6.95
C LEU A 60 8.28 7.76 7.43
N SER A 61 7.00 7.45 7.58
CA SER A 61 6.48 6.11 7.85
C SER A 61 6.28 5.35 6.54
N VAL A 62 6.74 4.09 6.49
CA VAL A 62 6.58 3.20 5.34
C VAL A 62 5.95 1.89 5.77
N ASP A 63 4.90 1.48 5.08
CA ASP A 63 4.32 0.13 5.13
C ASP A 63 4.89 -0.71 3.98
N VAL A 64 5.28 -1.95 4.25
CA VAL A 64 5.98 -2.83 3.32
C VAL A 64 5.14 -4.07 3.04
N LYS A 65 4.82 -4.27 1.77
CA LYS A 65 4.10 -5.44 1.26
C LYS A 65 5.08 -6.34 0.50
N VAL A 66 5.74 -7.24 1.24
CA VAL A 66 6.63 -8.26 0.66
C VAL A 66 5.83 -9.33 -0.08
N ARG A 67 6.35 -9.79 -1.22
CA ARG A 67 5.84 -10.91 -2.02
C ARG A 67 6.98 -11.86 -2.35
N GLU A 68 6.73 -13.16 -2.25
CA GLU A 68 7.70 -14.20 -2.64
C GLU A 68 7.95 -14.18 -4.14
N GLU A 69 6.87 -14.16 -4.92
CA GLU A 69 6.90 -14.41 -6.35
C GLU A 69 6.54 -13.15 -7.14
N ASP A 70 7.41 -12.75 -8.07
CA ASP A 70 7.12 -11.73 -9.07
C ASP A 70 6.42 -12.32 -10.29
N PHE A 71 5.09 -12.36 -10.24
CA PHE A 71 4.28 -12.79 -11.38
C PHE A 71 4.44 -11.90 -12.62
N ALA A 72 4.97 -10.67 -12.52
CA ALA A 72 5.18 -9.81 -13.69
C ALA A 72 6.37 -10.26 -14.53
N ALA A 73 7.38 -10.87 -13.89
CA ALA A 73 8.60 -11.40 -14.50
C ALA A 73 8.39 -12.80 -15.12
N ARG A 74 7.26 -13.44 -14.85
CA ARG A 74 6.93 -14.76 -15.40
C ARG A 74 6.48 -14.67 -16.86
N SER A 75 6.70 -15.77 -17.58
CA SER A 75 6.17 -15.98 -18.93
C SER A 75 4.88 -16.78 -18.90
N GLY A 76 4.02 -16.60 -19.90
CA GLY A 76 2.80 -17.39 -20.07
C GLY A 76 1.58 -16.86 -19.31
N PRO A 77 0.54 -17.69 -19.15
CA PRO A 77 -0.80 -17.25 -18.72
C PRO A 77 -0.88 -16.83 -17.24
N SER A 78 0.15 -17.13 -16.45
CA SER A 78 0.25 -16.72 -15.03
C SER A 78 0.86 -15.33 -14.85
N ARG A 79 1.27 -14.66 -15.94
CA ARG A 79 1.89 -13.34 -15.86
C ARG A 79 0.88 -12.29 -15.37
N ALA A 80 1.21 -11.59 -14.28
CA ALA A 80 0.40 -10.52 -13.71
C ALA A 80 1.27 -9.45 -13.05
N ASP A 81 1.09 -8.19 -13.43
CA ASP A 81 1.74 -7.01 -12.80
C ASP A 81 0.69 -6.18 -12.06
N ASP A 82 0.14 -6.77 -11.00
CA ASP A 82 -0.90 -6.17 -10.17
C ASP A 82 -0.42 -5.84 -8.76
N LEU A 83 -1.17 -4.95 -8.11
CA LEU A 83 -1.03 -4.59 -6.71
C LEU A 83 -2.28 -5.06 -5.98
N ALA A 84 -2.08 -5.82 -4.90
CA ALA A 84 -3.16 -6.17 -3.98
C ALA A 84 -3.53 -4.97 -3.12
N LEU A 85 -4.75 -4.46 -3.30
CA LEU A 85 -5.32 -3.33 -2.56
C LEU A 85 -6.49 -3.84 -1.69
N GLU A 86 -6.46 -3.56 -0.40
CA GLU A 86 -7.40 -4.12 0.56
C GLU A 86 -8.70 -3.31 0.60
N ILE A 87 -9.82 -3.96 0.26
CA ILE A 87 -11.17 -3.40 0.33
C ILE A 87 -11.69 -3.47 1.77
N TRP A 88 -11.58 -4.64 2.40
CA TRP A 88 -12.04 -4.90 3.76
C TRP A 88 -10.95 -5.62 4.55
N SER A 89 -10.69 -5.15 5.77
CA SER A 89 -9.84 -5.85 6.73
C SER A 89 -10.61 -6.93 7.50
N ASP A 90 -11.93 -6.73 7.64
CA ASP A 90 -12.90 -7.70 8.14
C ASP A 90 -14.18 -7.55 7.31
N LEU A 91 -14.44 -8.53 6.44
CA LEU A 91 -15.56 -8.56 5.50
C LEU A 91 -16.89 -8.67 6.22
N GLU A 92 -16.95 -9.47 7.30
CA GLU A 92 -18.17 -9.73 8.07
C GLU A 92 -18.63 -8.47 8.80
N ARG A 93 -17.69 -7.78 9.43
CA ARG A 93 -17.95 -6.56 10.19
C ARG A 93 -17.85 -5.29 9.34
N ARG A 94 -17.51 -5.44 8.05
CA ARG A 94 -17.28 -4.33 7.11
C ARG A 94 -16.28 -3.31 7.63
N VAL A 95 -15.21 -3.79 8.27
CA VAL A 95 -14.10 -2.93 8.68
C VAL A 95 -13.30 -2.56 7.44
N ILE A 96 -13.13 -1.27 7.21
CA ILE A 96 -12.44 -0.76 6.02
C ILE A 96 -11.01 -1.33 5.93
N GLY A 97 -10.61 -1.70 4.72
CA GLY A 97 -9.25 -2.14 4.46
C GLY A 97 -8.24 -1.00 4.56
N TRP A 98 -6.97 -1.34 4.83
CA TRP A 98 -5.90 -0.36 5.04
C TRP A 98 -5.74 0.61 3.86
N THR A 99 -5.96 0.14 2.62
CA THR A 99 -5.84 0.99 1.42
C THR A 99 -6.94 2.04 1.33
N ARG A 100 -7.98 1.98 2.17
CA ARG A 100 -9.07 2.97 2.24
C ARG A 100 -8.97 3.90 3.45
N ASP A 101 -8.09 3.59 4.39
CA ASP A 101 -7.99 4.28 5.67
C ASP A 101 -6.96 5.41 5.62
N GLU A 102 -7.45 6.62 5.32
CA GLU A 102 -6.62 7.83 5.26
C GLU A 102 -6.13 8.31 6.63
N ARG A 103 -6.57 7.69 7.73
CA ARG A 103 -6.17 8.05 9.10
C ARG A 103 -4.87 7.37 9.52
N LYS A 104 -4.41 6.37 8.76
CA LYS A 104 -3.14 5.68 9.04
C LYS A 104 -1.97 6.65 8.92
N ARG A 105 -0.95 6.45 9.77
CA ARG A 105 0.24 7.30 9.83
C ARG A 105 1.15 7.15 8.59
N THR A 106 0.98 6.06 7.85
CA THR A 106 1.77 5.67 6.68
C THR A 106 1.95 6.81 5.67
N ASP A 107 3.19 7.14 5.30
CA ASP A 107 3.47 8.13 4.26
C ASP A 107 3.63 7.46 2.88
N TYR A 108 4.26 6.28 2.85
CA TYR A 108 4.48 5.49 1.63
C TYR A 108 4.16 4.00 1.84
N VAL A 109 3.81 3.33 0.75
CA VAL A 109 3.73 1.87 0.69
C VAL A 109 4.77 1.35 -0.29
N LEU A 110 5.56 0.38 0.14
CA LEU A 110 6.53 -0.32 -0.68
C LEU A 110 6.03 -1.74 -0.96
N TRP A 111 5.71 -2.06 -2.21
CA TRP A 111 5.64 -3.44 -2.65
C TRP A 111 7.04 -3.90 -3.07
N PHE A 112 7.48 -5.03 -2.52
CA PHE A 112 8.78 -5.62 -2.81
C PHE A 112 8.62 -7.09 -3.17
N TRP A 113 9.18 -7.51 -4.30
CA TRP A 113 9.18 -8.89 -4.76
C TRP A 113 10.57 -9.51 -4.53
N ALA A 114 10.64 -10.49 -3.63
CA ALA A 114 11.91 -10.99 -3.11
C ALA A 114 12.73 -11.78 -4.13
N ASP A 115 12.08 -12.51 -5.03
CA ASP A 115 12.73 -13.36 -6.04
C ASP A 115 13.46 -12.56 -7.14
N THR A 116 12.99 -11.35 -7.46
CA THR A 116 13.52 -10.51 -8.54
C THR A 116 14.11 -9.19 -8.06
N ALA A 117 13.94 -8.87 -6.77
CA ALA A 117 14.21 -7.56 -6.18
C ALA A 117 13.48 -6.39 -6.88
N ARG A 118 12.44 -6.66 -7.67
CA ARG A 118 11.56 -5.63 -8.22
C ARG A 118 10.85 -4.94 -7.05
N PHE A 119 10.54 -3.66 -7.21
CA PHE A 119 9.76 -2.93 -6.24
C PHE A 119 8.91 -1.85 -6.88
N VAL A 120 7.90 -1.39 -6.15
CA VAL A 120 7.21 -0.12 -6.42
C VAL A 120 6.93 0.59 -5.10
N LEU A 121 7.32 1.87 -5.05
CA LEU A 121 7.10 2.76 -3.92
C LEU A 121 6.01 3.76 -4.29
N VAL A 122 4.93 3.83 -3.52
CA VAL A 122 3.74 4.63 -3.83
C VAL A 122 3.39 5.54 -2.65
N PRO A 123 3.06 6.82 -2.88
CA PRO A 123 2.60 7.70 -1.80
C PRO A 123 1.23 7.24 -1.29
N PHE A 124 1.12 7.05 0.03
CA PHE A 124 -0.02 6.37 0.64
C PHE A 124 -1.32 7.17 0.56
N HIS A 125 -1.33 8.44 0.98
CA HIS A 125 -2.56 9.24 0.97
C HIS A 125 -3.14 9.46 -0.44
N PRO A 126 -2.34 9.74 -1.49
CA PRO A 126 -2.83 9.75 -2.87
C PRO A 126 -3.43 8.42 -3.32
N LEU A 127 -2.81 7.29 -2.94
CA LEU A 127 -3.36 5.96 -3.19
C LEU A 127 -4.72 5.79 -2.51
N CYS A 128 -4.85 6.13 -1.22
CA CYS A 128 -6.12 6.06 -0.50
C CYS A 128 -7.20 6.92 -1.14
N HIS A 129 -6.86 8.15 -1.52
CA HIS A 129 -7.78 9.07 -2.16
C HIS A 129 -8.40 8.47 -3.43
N VAL A 130 -7.56 7.94 -4.31
CA VAL A 130 -7.98 7.29 -5.55
C VAL A 130 -8.77 6.02 -5.28
N PHE A 131 -8.25 5.15 -4.41
CA PHE A 131 -8.85 3.86 -4.16
C PHE A 131 -10.25 3.98 -3.54
N ARG A 132 -10.46 4.91 -2.61
CA ARG A 132 -11.79 5.16 -2.03
C ARG A 132 -12.87 5.51 -3.05
N ARG A 133 -12.48 6.11 -4.19
CA ARG A 133 -13.39 6.50 -5.27
C ARG A 133 -13.61 5.38 -6.30
N ARG A 134 -12.63 4.48 -6.43
CA ARG A 134 -12.58 3.49 -7.52
C ARG A 134 -12.73 2.05 -7.07
N TRP A 135 -12.66 1.74 -5.77
CA TRP A 135 -12.63 0.35 -5.29
C TRP A 135 -13.82 -0.48 -5.78
N ALA A 136 -15.02 0.09 -5.86
CA ALA A 136 -16.21 -0.63 -6.32
C ALA A 136 -16.15 -0.97 -7.81
N GLU A 137 -15.71 -0.01 -8.64
CA GLU A 137 -15.47 -0.20 -10.08
C GLU A 137 -14.35 -1.22 -10.31
N TRP A 138 -13.25 -1.09 -9.57
CA TRP A 138 -12.10 -1.98 -9.67
C TRP A 138 -12.42 -3.39 -9.20
N ALA A 139 -13.25 -3.57 -8.17
CA ALA A 139 -13.70 -4.88 -7.71
C ALA A 139 -14.61 -5.59 -8.73
N GLN A 140 -15.31 -4.84 -9.60
CA GLN A 140 -16.10 -5.41 -10.70
C GLN A 140 -15.23 -5.73 -11.93
N THR A 141 -14.15 -4.97 -12.13
CA THR A 141 -13.31 -5.04 -13.34
C THR A 141 -12.15 -6.02 -13.19
N TYR A 142 -11.53 -6.05 -12.01
CA TYR A 142 -10.33 -6.82 -11.73
C TYR A 142 -10.63 -7.95 -10.76
N ARG A 143 -9.71 -8.91 -10.70
CA ARG A 143 -9.81 -10.04 -9.79
C ARG A 143 -9.88 -9.57 -8.34
N THR A 144 -10.81 -10.12 -7.58
CA THR A 144 -10.83 -10.07 -6.11
C THR A 144 -10.42 -11.41 -5.51
N ALA A 145 -9.91 -11.38 -4.28
CA ALA A 145 -9.72 -12.59 -3.49
C ALA A 145 -9.99 -12.30 -2.02
N ILE A 146 -10.56 -13.31 -1.35
CA ILE A 146 -10.76 -13.31 0.09
C ILE A 146 -9.61 -14.10 0.73
N GLN A 147 -8.99 -13.51 1.74
CA GLN A 147 -8.03 -14.17 2.59
C GLN A 147 -8.68 -14.45 3.95
N ASP A 148 -8.63 -15.71 4.38
CA ASP A 148 -9.17 -16.14 5.67
C ASP A 148 -8.01 -16.44 6.63
N SER A 149 -7.95 -15.72 7.76
CA SER A 149 -6.94 -15.93 8.80
C SER A 149 -7.42 -16.88 9.92
N GLY A 150 -8.61 -17.45 9.79
CA GLY A 150 -9.31 -18.21 10.85
C GLY A 150 -9.98 -17.34 11.91
N THR A 151 -9.67 -16.04 11.94
CA THR A 151 -10.29 -15.06 12.86
C THR A 151 -11.00 -13.96 12.10
N TRP A 152 -10.41 -13.49 11.00
CA TRP A 152 -10.96 -12.44 10.16
C TRP A 152 -10.85 -12.84 8.69
N ARG A 153 -11.82 -12.44 7.87
CA ARG A 153 -11.72 -12.54 6.42
C ARG A 153 -11.48 -11.17 5.83
N SER A 154 -10.33 -10.96 5.21
CA SER A 154 -10.04 -9.74 4.46
C SER A 154 -10.31 -9.94 2.97
N GLU A 155 -10.66 -8.87 2.27
CA GLU A 155 -10.89 -8.88 0.83
C GLU A 155 -9.94 -7.91 0.15
N CYS A 156 -9.23 -8.38 -0.86
CA CYS A 156 -8.37 -7.57 -1.72
C CYS A 156 -8.84 -7.60 -3.17
N VAL A 157 -8.61 -6.51 -3.89
CA VAL A 157 -8.65 -6.43 -5.34
C VAL A 157 -7.24 -6.31 -5.90
N PHE A 158 -6.97 -7.00 -7.01
CA PHE A 158 -5.66 -7.06 -7.66
C PHE A 158 -5.69 -6.17 -8.90
N VAL A 159 -5.23 -4.92 -8.74
CA VAL A 159 -5.33 -3.89 -9.76
C VAL A 159 -4.00 -3.76 -10.49
N PRO A 160 -3.95 -3.75 -11.84
CA PRO A 160 -2.70 -3.58 -12.56
C PRO A 160 -1.93 -2.35 -12.08
N ARG A 161 -0.63 -2.50 -11.84
CA ARG A 161 0.22 -1.45 -11.26
C ARG A 161 0.17 -0.16 -12.07
N PHE A 162 0.15 -0.25 -13.40
CA PHE A 162 0.06 0.92 -14.27
C PHE A 162 -1.28 1.67 -14.11
N VAL A 163 -2.38 0.95 -13.87
CA VAL A 163 -3.71 1.55 -13.63
C VAL A 163 -3.71 2.33 -12.32
N VAL A 164 -3.14 1.74 -11.26
CA VAL A 164 -3.01 2.40 -9.95
C VAL A 164 -2.19 3.68 -10.08
N LEU A 165 -0.99 3.60 -10.67
CA LEU A 165 -0.10 4.74 -10.83
C LEU A 165 -0.73 5.83 -11.72
N SER A 166 -1.33 5.45 -12.85
CA SER A 166 -2.02 6.38 -13.74
C SER A 166 -3.17 7.10 -13.03
N ALA A 167 -3.96 6.39 -12.23
CA ALA A 167 -5.07 6.99 -11.50
C ALA A 167 -4.59 7.97 -10.41
N ILE A 168 -3.48 7.65 -9.73
CA ILE A 168 -2.83 8.58 -8.79
C ILE A 168 -2.34 9.83 -9.53
N THR A 169 -1.62 9.68 -10.64
CA THR A 169 -1.14 10.81 -11.43
C THR A 169 -2.30 11.69 -11.91
N GLN A 170 -3.36 11.10 -12.46
CA GLN A 170 -4.50 11.85 -12.98
C GLN A 170 -5.32 12.56 -11.90
N SER A 171 -5.44 11.99 -10.70
CA SER A 171 -6.27 12.55 -9.63
C SER A 171 -5.52 13.49 -8.69
N TRP A 172 -4.20 13.31 -8.54
CA TRP A 172 -3.41 13.99 -7.51
C TRP A 172 -2.30 14.85 -8.10
N ALA A 173 -1.66 14.40 -9.19
CA ALA A 173 -0.60 15.17 -9.84
C ALA A 173 -1.13 16.13 -10.92
N CYS A 174 -2.36 15.91 -11.39
CA CYS A 174 -3.02 16.73 -12.41
C CYS A 174 -4.41 17.16 -11.92
N GLY A 175 -4.81 18.41 -12.17
CA GLY A 175 -6.12 18.92 -11.81
C GLY A 175 -6.39 20.28 -12.44
N ARG A 176 -7.66 20.73 -12.45
CA ARG A 176 -8.00 22.11 -12.83
C ARG A 176 -8.22 22.90 -11.53
N GLY A 177 -7.57 24.05 -11.38
CA GLY A 177 -7.63 24.86 -10.15
C GLY A 177 -9.02 25.29 -9.67
N ARG A 178 -10.07 25.10 -10.49
CA ARG A 178 -11.48 25.38 -10.15
C ARG A 178 -12.12 24.38 -9.17
N ASP A 179 -11.49 23.22 -8.94
CA ASP A 179 -12.01 22.19 -8.04
C ASP A 179 -11.83 22.55 -6.54
N THR A 180 -11.17 23.66 -6.22
CA THR A 180 -10.80 24.06 -4.84
C THR A 180 -11.71 25.10 -4.17
N LEU A 181 -12.68 25.70 -4.90
CA LEU A 181 -13.38 26.90 -4.42
C LEU A 181 -14.86 26.74 -4.03
N HIS A 182 -15.48 25.56 -4.19
CA HIS A 182 -16.92 25.40 -3.91
C HIS A 182 -17.28 25.03 -2.45
N GLY A 183 -16.33 25.12 -1.51
CA GLY A 183 -16.54 24.71 -0.10
C GLY A 183 -16.81 25.82 0.91
N ARG A 184 -16.59 27.10 0.60
CA ARG A 184 -16.87 28.20 1.55
C ARG A 184 -18.28 28.74 1.32
N LYS A 185 -19.28 28.08 1.92
CA LYS A 185 -20.57 28.75 2.16
C LYS A 185 -20.33 29.88 3.16
N GLU A 186 -20.72 31.07 2.75
CA GLU A 186 -20.73 32.29 3.55
C GLU A 186 -21.49 32.07 4.87
N MET A 187 -20.82 32.35 5.99
CA MET A 187 -21.49 32.65 7.25
C MET A 187 -22.16 34.02 7.08
N LYS A 188 -23.48 34.03 6.90
CA LYS A 188 -24.28 35.24 7.02
C LYS A 188 -24.27 35.69 8.48
N ARG A 189 -24.02 36.99 8.64
CA ARG A 189 -24.00 37.75 9.89
C ARG A 189 -25.35 37.76 10.58
#